data_AF-A0A7Y2HU77-F1
#
_entry.id   AF-A0A7Y2HU77-F1
#
_cell.length_a   1.000
_cell.length_b   1.000
_cell.length_c   1.000
_cell.angle_alpha   90.00
_cell.angle_beta   90.00
_cell.angle_gamma   90.00
#
_symmetry.space_group_name_H-M   'P 1'
#
loop_
_entity.id
_entity.type
_entity.pdbx_description
1 polymer ?
#
loop_
_entity_poly.entity_id
_entity_poly.type
_entity_poly.pdbx_seq_one_letter_code
_entity_poly.pdbx_strand_id
1 'polypeptide(L)' 'PFVADSGEGRWTALEGIEQGVPTPVMSLALMARFASQGQQDYASKLLAMMRQQFGGHAIRAKEY' A
#
# COMPACT_ATOMS: atom_id res chain seq x y z
N PRO A 1 -15.68 -3.17 3.62
CA PRO A 1 -15.31 -3.96 4.83
C PRO A 1 -13.79 -4.07 4.90
N PHE A 2 -13.17 -3.79 6.04
CA PHE A 2 -11.71 -3.82 6.21
C PHE A 2 -11.34 -4.65 7.45
N VAL A 3 -10.21 -5.34 7.39
CA VAL A 3 -9.64 -6.08 8.53
C VAL A 3 -8.64 -5.18 9.24
N ALA A 4 -8.93 -4.86 10.50
CA ALA A 4 -8.07 -4.05 11.37
C ALA A 4 -6.64 -4.61 11.46
N ASP A 5 -5.66 -3.72 11.54
CA ASP A 5 -4.28 -4.08 11.84
C ASP A 5 -4.18 -4.37 13.35
N SER A 6 -3.77 -5.59 13.73
CA SER A 6 -3.48 -5.95 15.12
C SER A 6 -2.15 -5.37 15.60
N GLY A 7 -1.29 -4.93 14.69
CA GLY A 7 0.05 -4.44 14.99
C GLY A 7 1.15 -5.51 14.94
N GLU A 8 0.79 -6.79 14.95
CA GLU A 8 1.75 -7.91 14.94
C GLU A 8 2.63 -7.93 13.68
N GLY A 9 2.05 -7.61 12.52
CA GLY A 9 2.81 -7.52 11.27
C GLY A 9 3.82 -6.38 11.28
N ARG A 10 3.49 -5.25 11.92
CA ARG A 10 4.40 -4.11 12.10
C ARG A 10 5.53 -4.44 13.05
N TRP A 11 5.19 -5.05 14.19
CA TRP A 11 6.19 -5.53 15.15
C TRP A 11 7.18 -6.49 14.48
N THR A 12 6.67 -7.48 13.72
CA THR A 12 7.52 -8.48 13.04
C THR A 12 8.46 -7.84 11.99
N ALA A 13 7.97 -6.86 11.23
CA ALA A 13 8.78 -6.16 10.24
C ALA A 13 9.92 -5.34 10.89
N LEU A 14 9.62 -4.66 12.01
CA LEU A 14 10.62 -3.89 12.77
C LEU A 14 11.64 -4.80 13.45
N GLU A 15 11.20 -5.88 14.08
CA GLU A 15 12.08 -6.86 14.73
C GLU A 15 13.08 -7.47 13.73
N GLY A 16 12.62 -7.78 12.51
CA GLY A 16 13.51 -8.25 11.45
C GLY A 16 14.63 -7.26 11.09
N ILE A 17 14.33 -5.96 11.09
CA ILE A 17 15.33 -4.91 10.86
C ILE A 17 16.32 -4.84 12.03
N GLU A 18 15.82 -4.85 13.27
CA GLU A 18 16.64 -4.78 14.48
C GLU A 18 17.59 -5.98 14.61
N GLN A 19 17.14 -7.17 14.23
CA GLN A 19 17.95 -8.38 14.22
C GLN A 19 18.86 -8.52 12.99
N GLY A 20 18.75 -7.62 12.00
CA GLY A 20 19.47 -7.74 10.74
C GLY A 20 19.04 -8.95 9.90
N VAL A 21 17.83 -9.45 10.10
CA VAL A 21 17.26 -10.61 9.39
C VAL A 21 16.40 -10.12 8.23
N PRO A 22 16.69 -10.51 6.97
CA PRO A 22 15.90 -10.08 5.84
C PRO A 22 14.50 -10.69 5.86
N THR A 23 13.47 -9.84 5.95
CA THR A 23 12.05 -10.23 5.94
C THR A 23 11.26 -9.63 4.76
N PRO A 24 11.71 -9.82 3.50
CA PRO A 24 11.18 -9.09 2.34
C PRO A 24 9.69 -9.37 2.08
N VAL A 25 9.26 -10.63 2.21
CA VAL A 25 7.86 -11.02 1.95
C VAL A 25 6.94 -10.51 3.05
N MET A 26 7.37 -10.57 4.32
CA MET A 26 6.58 -10.05 5.45
C MET A 26 6.39 -8.54 5.33
N SER A 27 7.47 -7.83 5.00
CA SER A 27 7.45 -6.37 4.79
C SER A 27 6.51 -5.99 3.64
N LEU A 28 6.58 -6.71 2.51
CA LEU A 28 5.69 -6.49 1.38
C LEU A 28 4.22 -6.77 1.74
N ALA A 29 3.95 -7.87 2.45
CA ALA A 29 2.60 -8.23 2.87
C ALA A 29 1.98 -7.17 3.81
N LEU A 30 2.77 -6.61 4.73
CA LEU A 30 2.34 -5.52 5.59
C LEU A 30 2.00 -4.25 4.79
N MET A 31 2.84 -3.88 3.83
CA MET A 31 2.61 -2.70 2.98
C MET A 31 1.38 -2.87 2.08
N ALA A 32 1.19 -4.06 1.51
CA ALA A 32 0.00 -4.40 0.73
C ALA A 32 -1.29 -4.30 1.58
N ARG A 33 -1.22 -4.69 2.86
CA ARG A 33 -2.34 -4.50 3.80
C ARG A 33 -2.65 -3.02 3.99
N PHE A 34 -1.67 -2.15 4.25
CA PHE A 34 -1.92 -0.71 4.38
C PHE A 34 -2.52 -0.11 3.10
N ALA A 35 -2.06 -0.56 1.94
CA ALA A 35 -2.63 -0.18 0.65
C ALA A 35 -4.12 -0.52 0.54
N SER A 36 -4.51 -1.73 0.97
CA SER A 36 -5.91 -2.17 0.95
C SER A 36 -6.84 -1.35 1.86
N GLN A 37 -6.30 -0.66 2.86
CA GLN A 37 -7.06 0.14 3.84
C GLN A 37 -7.27 1.59 3.39
N GLY A 38 -6.93 1.92 2.15
CA GLY A 38 -7.06 3.28 1.60
C GLY A 38 -5.88 4.20 1.91
N GLN A 39 -4.81 3.70 2.56
CA GLN A 39 -3.61 4.51 2.82
C GLN A 39 -2.80 4.81 1.55
N GLN A 40 -3.13 4.18 0.43
CA GLN A 40 -2.50 4.41 -0.88
C GLN A 40 -3.40 5.21 -1.84
N ASP A 41 -4.52 5.77 -1.37
CA ASP A 41 -5.51 6.43 -2.23
C ASP A 41 -4.94 7.65 -2.94
N TYR A 42 -4.12 8.47 -2.27
CA TYR A 42 -3.54 9.67 -2.88
C TYR A 42 -2.51 9.33 -3.96
N ALA A 43 -1.53 8.47 -3.63
CA ALA A 43 -0.51 8.05 -4.58
C ALA A 43 -1.11 7.32 -5.79
N SER A 44 -2.13 6.47 -5.55
CA SER A 44 -2.84 5.75 -6.61
C SER A 44 -3.64 6.70 -7.52
N LYS A 45 -4.30 7.72 -6.95
CA LYS A 45 -5.00 8.76 -7.72
C LYS A 45 -4.01 9.61 -8.53
N LEU A 46 -2.90 10.03 -7.93
CA LEU A 46 -1.86 10.79 -8.61
C LEU A 46 -1.28 9.99 -9.79
N LEU A 47 -0.94 8.72 -9.55
CA LEU A 47 -0.46 7.82 -10.60
C LEU A 47 -1.50 7.65 -11.72
N ALA A 48 -2.79 7.51 -11.39
CA ALA A 48 -3.85 7.44 -12.37
C ALA A 48 -3.94 8.73 -13.22
N MET A 49 -3.81 9.91 -12.60
CA MET A 49 -3.75 11.19 -13.33
C MET A 49 -2.53 11.27 -14.24
N MET A 50 -1.35 10.84 -13.79
CA MET A 50 -0.15 10.81 -14.65
C MET A 50 -0.31 9.85 -15.83
N ARG A 51 -0.91 8.67 -15.60
CA ARG A 51 -1.21 7.69 -16.65
C ARG A 51 -2.21 8.23 -17.68
N GLN A 52 -3.15 9.08 -17.26
CA GLN A 52 -4.05 9.79 -18.16
C GLN A 52 -3.30 10.88 -18.94
N GLN A 53 -2.60 11.79 -18.25
CA GLN A 53 -1.97 12.96 -18.84
C GLN A 53 -0.86 12.60 -19.84
N PHE A 54 0.00 11.65 -19.47
CA PHE A 54 1.17 11.29 -20.27
C PHE A 54 0.96 10.03 -21.12
N GLY A 55 0.10 9.11 -20.65
CA GLY A 55 -0.15 7.83 -21.33
C GLY A 55 -1.47 7.76 -22.09
N GLY A 56 -2.33 8.77 -22.01
CA GLY A 56 -3.65 8.76 -22.65
C GLY A 56 -4.63 7.73 -22.07
N HIS A 57 -4.31 7.10 -20.93
CA HIS A 57 -5.17 6.09 -20.32
C HIS A 57 -6.47 6.73 -19.79
N ALA A 58 -7.62 6.20 -20.21
CA ALA A 58 -8.90 6.61 -19.64
C ALA A 58 -8.96 6.26 -18.15
N ILE A 59 -9.33 7.23 -17.31
CA ILE A 59 -9.62 7.02 -15.89
C ILE A 59 -11.11 7.23 -15.64
N ARG A 60 -11.68 6.47 -14.70
CA ARG A 60 -13.04 6.70 -14.20
C ARG A 60 -12.96 7.41 -12.86
N ALA A 61 -13.62 8.56 -12.75
CA ALA A 61 -13.83 9.19 -11.45
C ALA A 61 -14.80 8.32 -10.63
N LYS A 62 -14.61 8.25 -9.31
CA LYS A 62 -15.63 7.69 -8.42
C LYS A 62 -16.83 8.63 -8.45
N GLU A 63 -17.96 8.16 -8.95
CA GLU A 63 -19.26 8.79 -8.71
C GLU A 63 -19.58 8.61 -7.22
N TYR A 64 -19.95 9.72 -6.57
CA TYR A 64 -20.31 9.78 -5.14
C TYR A 64 -21.82 9.62 -4.96
#